data_AF-A0A1X0X1G8-F1
#
_entry.id   AF-A0A1X0X1G8-F1
#
_cell.length_a   1.000
_cell.length_b   1.000
_cell.length_c   1.000
_cell.angle_alpha   90.00
_cell.angle_beta   90.00
_cell.angle_gamma   90.00
#
_symmetry.space_group_name_H-M   'P 1'
#
loop_
_entity.id
_entity.type
_entity.pdbx_description
1 polymer ?
#
loop_
_entity_poly.entity_id
_entity_poly.type
_entity_poly.pdbx_seq_one_letter_code
_entity_poly.pdbx_strand_id
1 'polypeptide(L)'
;MANNIYLFLIDYTKSLLLHPIINGLQLGFYIVLWQVIGTPIISFVNDLTKPLKAKLDMKVNYFVLIFGCLTGLFSSVYFLSGLEGENNVYSRAFRLIGIFGSVFLFLIPVTLILGEGIIIPIYSIIMWIVNGIISLLPILAGLAIIMPIVFIGGLFSIVSIVVGRL
;
A
#
# COMPACT_ATOMS: atom_id res chain seq x y z
N MET A 1 25.04 3.16 -15.69
CA MET A 1 23.75 3.89 -15.73
C MET A 1 22.61 3.10 -15.10
N ALA A 2 22.35 1.85 -15.52
CA ALA A 2 21.31 0.99 -14.91
C ALA A 2 21.49 0.75 -13.40
N ASN A 3 22.73 0.53 -12.93
CA ASN A 3 23.02 0.32 -11.51
C ASN A 3 22.65 1.55 -10.64
N ASN A 4 22.85 2.76 -11.16
CA ASN A 4 22.52 4.00 -10.45
C ASN A 4 21.01 4.23 -10.37
N ILE A 5 20.26 3.84 -11.42
CA ILE A 5 18.80 3.92 -11.42
C ILE A 5 18.21 2.91 -10.43
N TYR A 6 18.77 1.71 -10.37
CA TYR A 6 18.34 0.68 -9.43
C TYR A 6 18.58 1.09 -7.97
N LEU A 7 19.78 1.62 -7.67
CA LEU A 7 20.09 2.17 -6.36
C LEU A 7 19.17 3.34 -5.98
N PHE A 8 18.91 4.24 -6.93
CA PHE A 8 17.95 5.33 -6.74
C PHE A 8 16.54 4.83 -6.42
N LEU A 9 16.04 3.80 -7.13
CA LEU A 9 14.73 3.20 -6.87
C LEU A 9 14.66 2.56 -5.48
N ILE A 10 15.73 1.89 -5.05
CA ILE A 10 15.81 1.33 -3.70
C ILE A 10 15.77 2.42 -2.64
N ASP A 11 16.60 3.46 -2.79
CA ASP A 11 16.66 4.56 -1.84
C ASP A 11 15.34 5.35 -1.80
N TYR A 12 14.71 5.55 -2.96
CA TYR A 12 13.40 6.17 -3.05
C TYR A 12 12.33 5.34 -2.34
N THR A 13 12.29 4.03 -2.59
CA THR A 13 11.35 3.12 -1.93
C THR A 13 11.56 3.19 -0.42
N LYS A 14 12.81 3.04 0.04
CA LYS A 14 13.18 3.07 1.46
C LYS A 14 12.80 4.39 2.14
N SER A 15 12.95 5.52 1.44
CA SER A 15 12.49 6.83 1.88
C SER A 15 10.96 6.88 2.02
N LEU A 16 10.24 6.30 1.06
CA LEU A 16 8.78 6.14 1.10
C LEU A 16 8.33 5.34 2.35
N LEU A 17 9.08 4.29 2.70
CA LEU A 17 8.82 3.39 3.85
C LEU A 17 9.09 4.00 5.22
N LEU A 18 9.87 5.08 5.30
CA LEU A 18 10.23 5.71 6.58
C LEU A 18 9.04 6.40 7.24
N HIS A 19 8.18 7.04 6.44
CA HIS A 19 6.97 7.71 6.90
C HIS A 19 5.79 7.41 5.97
N PRO A 20 5.34 6.15 5.92
CA PRO A 20 4.41 5.68 4.89
C PRO A 20 3.08 6.43 4.88
N ILE A 21 2.56 6.82 6.05
CA ILE A 21 1.32 7.60 6.12
C ILE A 21 1.50 8.99 5.49
N ILE A 22 2.55 9.71 5.88
CA ILE A 22 2.81 11.08 5.40
C ILE A 22 3.17 11.06 3.91
N ASN A 23 4.06 10.15 3.52
CA ASN A 23 4.51 10.00 2.13
C ASN A 23 3.37 9.54 1.22
N GLY A 24 2.50 8.65 1.69
CA GLY A 24 1.29 8.23 0.97
C GLY A 24 0.29 9.37 0.77
N LEU A 25 0.08 10.21 1.79
CA LEU A 25 -0.75 11.42 1.67
C LEU A 25 -0.15 12.44 0.69
N GLN A 26 1.16 12.70 0.77
CA GLN A 26 1.85 13.58 -0.16
C GLN A 26 1.78 13.06 -1.60
N LEU A 27 2.03 11.77 -1.81
CA LEU A 27 1.91 11.13 -3.12
C LEU A 27 0.49 11.25 -3.66
N GLY A 28 -0.52 11.01 -2.82
CA GLY A 28 -1.93 11.22 -3.17
C GLY A 28 -2.20 12.66 -3.61
N PHE A 29 -1.69 13.65 -2.87
CA PHE A 29 -1.82 15.06 -3.22
C PHE A 29 -1.17 15.38 -4.58
N TYR A 30 0.05 14.90 -4.82
CA TYR A 30 0.73 15.10 -6.11
C TYR A 30 -0.01 14.42 -7.26
N ILE A 31 -0.58 13.23 -7.06
CA ILE A 31 -1.40 12.55 -8.07
C ILE A 31 -2.64 13.38 -8.40
N VAL A 32 -3.37 13.89 -7.39
CA VAL A 32 -4.52 14.78 -7.61
C VAL A 32 -4.11 16.00 -8.42
N LEU A 33 -3.03 16.67 -8.01
CA LEU A 33 -2.54 17.88 -8.67
C LEU A 33 -2.16 17.60 -10.13
N TRP A 34 -1.50 16.46 -10.39
CA TRP A 34 -1.17 15.99 -11.73
C TRP A 34 -2.43 15.74 -12.57
N GLN A 35 -3.47 15.11 -12.02
CA GLN A 35 -4.75 14.92 -12.74
C GLN A 35 -5.42 16.26 -13.08
N VAL A 36 -5.39 17.23 -12.16
CA VAL A 36 -5.98 18.57 -12.39
C VAL A 36 -5.25 19.31 -13.50
N ILE A 37 -3.91 19.38 -13.45
CA ILE A 37 -3.09 20.01 -14.50
C ILE A 37 -3.19 19.23 -15.82
N GLY A 38 -3.40 17.93 -15.77
CA GLY A 38 -3.51 17.11 -16.96
C GLY A 38 -4.72 17.42 -17.83
N THR A 39 -5.78 18.01 -17.28
CA THR A 39 -7.00 18.30 -18.05
C THR A 39 -6.73 19.33 -19.16
N PRO A 40 -6.14 20.51 -18.89
CA PRO A 40 -5.78 21.45 -19.95
C PRO A 40 -4.71 20.89 -20.91
N ILE A 41 -3.74 20.10 -20.43
CA ILE A 41 -2.72 19.48 -21.30
C ILE A 41 -3.38 18.53 -22.31
N ILE A 42 -4.24 17.64 -21.86
CA ILE A 42 -4.90 16.68 -22.75
C ILE A 42 -5.89 17.39 -23.68
N SER A 43 -6.55 18.46 -23.21
CA SER A 43 -7.38 19.30 -24.09
C SER A 43 -6.56 19.89 -25.23
N PHE A 44 -5.39 20.44 -24.93
CA PHE A 44 -4.48 20.97 -25.94
C PHE A 44 -4.01 19.88 -26.92
N VAL A 45 -3.65 18.70 -26.41
CA VAL A 45 -3.31 17.54 -27.25
C VAL A 45 -4.49 17.15 -28.15
N ASN A 46 -5.72 17.13 -27.62
CA ASN A 46 -6.91 16.84 -28.39
C ASN A 46 -7.07 17.83 -29.55
N ASP A 47 -6.95 19.13 -29.28
CA ASP A 47 -7.10 20.18 -30.29
C ASP A 47 -6.02 20.09 -31.37
N LEU A 48 -4.77 19.82 -31.01
CA LEU A 48 -3.68 19.60 -31.97
C LEU A 48 -3.88 18.37 -32.84
N THR A 49 -4.50 17.32 -32.29
CA THR A 49 -4.66 16.02 -32.97
C THR A 49 -6.02 15.83 -33.65
N LYS A 50 -6.99 16.72 -33.43
CA LYS A 50 -8.25 16.82 -34.19
C LYS A 50 -8.07 16.81 -35.72
N PRO A 51 -7.17 17.62 -36.33
CA PRO A 51 -6.97 17.57 -37.79
C PRO A 51 -6.40 16.24 -38.26
N LEU A 52 -5.55 15.59 -37.46
CA LEU A 52 -5.00 14.25 -37.74
C LEU A 52 -6.09 13.18 -37.65
N LYS A 53 -6.96 13.24 -36.63
CA LYS A 53 -8.13 12.36 -36.47
C LYS A 53 -9.01 12.40 -37.72
N ALA A 54 -9.31 13.60 -38.22
CA ALA A 54 -10.13 13.79 -39.42
C ALA A 54 -9.45 13.27 -40.68
N LYS A 55 -8.15 13.54 -40.87
CA LYS A 55 -7.39 13.02 -42.03
C LYS A 55 -7.29 11.50 -42.06
N LEU A 56 -7.27 10.86 -40.90
CA LEU A 56 -7.13 9.41 -40.75
C LEU A 56 -8.48 8.69 -40.58
N ASP A 57 -9.61 9.40 -40.73
CA ASP A 57 -10.98 8.88 -40.55
C ASP A 57 -11.17 8.09 -39.23
N MET A 58 -10.58 8.59 -38.15
CA MET A 58 -10.60 7.91 -36.85
C MET A 58 -11.88 8.21 -36.08
N LYS A 59 -12.56 7.14 -35.63
CA LYS A 59 -13.80 7.24 -34.82
C LYS A 59 -13.63 7.99 -33.48
N VAL A 60 -12.44 7.91 -32.89
CA VAL A 60 -12.07 8.57 -31.62
C VAL A 60 -10.63 9.05 -31.70
N ASN A 61 -10.26 10.00 -30.85
CA ASN A 61 -8.90 10.51 -30.85
C ASN A 61 -7.95 9.58 -30.07
N TYR A 62 -7.44 8.53 -30.74
CA TYR A 62 -6.52 7.57 -30.10
C TYR A 62 -5.21 8.21 -29.61
N PHE A 63 -4.79 9.34 -30.17
CA PHE A 63 -3.61 10.08 -29.69
C PHE A 63 -3.80 10.58 -28.25
N VAL A 64 -5.00 11.07 -27.94
CA VAL A 64 -5.36 11.49 -26.57
C VAL A 64 -5.29 10.33 -25.60
N LEU A 65 -5.77 9.15 -25.98
CA LEU A 65 -5.69 7.96 -25.14
C LEU A 65 -4.24 7.53 -24.89
N ILE A 66 -3.45 7.42 -25.96
CA ILE A 66 -2.04 6.99 -25.86
C ILE A 66 -1.26 7.96 -24.97
N PHE A 67 -1.43 9.26 -25.21
CA PHE A 67 -0.75 10.28 -24.41
C PHE A 67 -1.23 10.27 -22.96
N GLY A 68 -2.53 10.12 -22.71
CA GLY A 68 -3.10 9.97 -21.37
C GLY A 68 -2.55 8.75 -20.64
N CYS A 69 -2.41 7.61 -21.31
CA CYS A 69 -1.82 6.40 -20.73
C CYS A 69 -0.32 6.56 -20.42
N LEU A 70 0.45 7.20 -21.30
CA LEU A 70 1.89 7.41 -21.09
C LEU A 70 2.19 8.39 -19.96
N THR A 71 1.34 9.40 -19.80
CA THR A 71 1.49 10.45 -18.78
C THR A 71 0.74 10.14 -17.48
N GLY A 72 -0.11 9.11 -17.47
CA GLY A 72 -0.97 8.77 -16.33
C GLY A 72 -2.12 9.76 -16.11
N LEU A 73 -2.55 10.51 -17.13
CA LEU A 73 -3.62 11.53 -17.02
C LEU A 73 -5.01 10.95 -17.30
N PHE A 74 -5.38 9.91 -16.55
CA PHE A 74 -6.60 9.14 -16.79
C PHE A 74 -7.90 9.90 -16.49
N SER A 75 -7.89 10.82 -15.53
CA SER A 75 -9.05 11.67 -15.22
C SER A 75 -9.42 12.55 -16.42
N SER A 76 -8.42 13.12 -17.09
CA SER A 76 -8.60 13.93 -18.29
C SER A 76 -9.16 13.13 -19.48
N VAL A 77 -8.71 11.88 -19.65
CA VAL A 77 -9.24 10.97 -20.67
C VAL A 77 -10.72 10.66 -20.42
N TYR A 78 -11.10 10.47 -19.15
CA TYR A 78 -12.50 10.29 -18.75
C TYR A 78 -13.37 11.50 -19.10
N PHE A 79 -12.94 12.72 -18.78
CA PHE A 79 -13.73 13.92 -19.05
C PHE A 79 -13.84 14.24 -20.55
N LEU A 80 -12.75 14.12 -21.30
CA LEU A 80 -12.73 14.46 -22.73
C LEU A 80 -13.45 13.43 -23.59
N SER A 81 -13.41 12.15 -23.25
CA SER A 81 -14.21 11.14 -23.94
C SER A 81 -15.71 11.37 -23.77
N GLY A 82 -16.15 11.86 -22.60
CA GLY A 82 -17.55 12.23 -22.35
C GLY A 82 -18.07 13.37 -23.23
N LEU A 83 -17.20 14.26 -23.69
CA LEU A 83 -17.57 15.40 -24.54
C LEU A 83 -17.71 15.03 -26.03
N GLU A 84 -17.05 13.96 -26.51
CA GLU A 84 -17.01 13.60 -27.94
C GLU A 84 -18.19 12.73 -28.43
N GLY A 85 -19.15 12.39 -27.57
CA GLY A 85 -20.44 11.82 -27.98
C GLY A 85 -20.87 10.57 -27.21
N GLU A 86 -22.02 10.67 -26.52
CA GLU A 86 -22.59 9.63 -25.64
C GLU A 86 -22.92 8.30 -26.35
N ASN A 87 -23.15 8.31 -27.67
CA ASN A 87 -23.63 7.14 -28.41
C ASN A 87 -22.52 6.29 -29.06
N ASN A 88 -21.25 6.67 -28.97
CA ASN A 88 -20.16 5.91 -29.57
C ASN A 88 -19.57 4.87 -28.60
N VAL A 89 -19.54 3.59 -28.99
CA VAL A 89 -18.99 2.49 -28.18
C VAL A 89 -17.52 2.74 -27.83
N TYR A 90 -16.74 3.32 -28.75
CA TYR A 90 -15.32 3.61 -28.54
C TYR A 90 -15.10 4.71 -27.49
N SER A 91 -15.98 5.71 -27.42
CA SER A 91 -15.94 6.74 -26.36
C SER A 91 -16.21 6.13 -24.98
N ARG A 92 -17.18 5.22 -24.89
CA ARG A 92 -17.45 4.47 -23.65
C ARG A 92 -16.25 3.64 -23.21
N ALA A 93 -15.54 3.00 -24.13
CA ALA A 93 -14.32 2.26 -23.82
C ALA A 93 -13.21 3.18 -23.26
N PHE A 94 -13.01 4.36 -23.86
CA PHE A 94 -12.04 5.35 -23.36
C PHE A 94 -12.39 5.83 -21.95
N ARG A 95 -13.68 6.06 -21.71
CA ARG A 95 -14.19 6.47 -20.39
C ARG A 95 -13.91 5.39 -19.34
N LEU A 96 -14.09 4.13 -19.69
CA LEU A 96 -13.82 2.99 -18.82
C LEU A 96 -12.33 2.86 -18.51
N ILE A 97 -11.46 3.05 -19.51
CA ILE A 97 -10.01 3.12 -19.32
C ILE A 97 -9.63 4.28 -18.40
N GLY A 98 -10.25 5.45 -18.57
CA GLY A 98 -10.04 6.61 -17.69
C GLY A 98 -10.44 6.36 -16.24
N ILE A 99 -11.58 5.71 -16.00
CA ILE A 99 -12.01 5.31 -14.65
C ILE A 99 -11.00 4.33 -14.05
N PHE A 100 -10.72 3.25 -14.79
CA PHE A 100 -9.88 2.17 -14.28
C PHE A 100 -8.46 2.64 -14.00
N GLY A 101 -7.86 3.41 -14.92
CA GLY A 101 -6.53 3.99 -14.73
C GLY A 101 -6.48 4.97 -13.55
N SER A 102 -7.54 5.76 -13.33
CA SER A 102 -7.62 6.65 -12.17
C SER A 102 -7.67 5.85 -10.86
N VAL A 103 -8.49 4.80 -10.79
CA VAL A 103 -8.57 3.92 -9.62
C VAL A 103 -7.22 3.28 -9.31
N PHE A 104 -6.52 2.76 -10.32
CA PHE A 104 -5.20 2.16 -10.15
C PHE A 104 -4.14 3.16 -9.66
N LEU A 105 -4.17 4.40 -10.15
CA LEU A 105 -3.29 5.46 -9.65
C LEU A 105 -3.50 5.74 -8.17
N PHE A 106 -4.76 5.84 -7.73
CA PHE A 106 -5.07 6.09 -6.32
C PHE A 106 -4.89 4.85 -5.43
N LEU A 107 -4.86 3.64 -6.01
CA LEU A 107 -4.55 2.43 -5.27
C LEU A 107 -3.13 2.48 -4.68
N ILE A 108 -2.17 3.06 -5.41
CA ILE A 108 -0.76 3.16 -4.97
C ILE A 108 -0.63 3.85 -3.61
N PRO A 109 -1.04 5.14 -3.43
CA PRO A 109 -0.94 5.79 -2.13
C PRO A 109 -1.80 5.10 -1.06
N VAL A 110 -2.95 4.53 -1.42
CA VAL A 110 -3.81 3.81 -0.49
C VAL A 110 -3.11 2.55 0.06
N THR A 111 -2.49 1.76 -0.81
CA THR A 111 -1.75 0.54 -0.41
C THR A 111 -0.56 0.88 0.47
N LEU A 112 0.09 2.01 0.23
CA LEU A 112 1.22 2.46 1.02
C LEU A 112 0.79 2.88 2.44
N ILE A 113 -0.29 3.66 2.55
CA ILE A 113 -0.85 4.08 3.85
C ILE A 113 -1.38 2.86 4.63
N LEU A 114 -2.22 2.04 3.99
CA LEU A 114 -2.88 0.92 4.66
C LEU A 114 -1.91 -0.24 4.93
N GLY A 115 -1.12 -0.63 3.94
CA GLY A 115 -0.19 -1.76 4.04
C GLY A 115 0.93 -1.44 5.01
N GLU A 116 1.81 -0.52 4.62
CA GLU A 116 3.04 -0.26 5.37
C GLU A 116 2.83 0.69 6.54
N GLY A 117 1.90 1.63 6.41
CA GLY A 117 1.61 2.57 7.49
C GLY A 117 0.75 2.04 8.63
N ILE A 118 -0.09 1.02 8.40
CA ILE A 118 -1.06 0.56 9.39
C ILE A 118 -0.97 -0.94 9.64
N ILE A 119 -1.11 -1.77 8.61
CA ILE A 119 -1.18 -3.23 8.76
C ILE A 119 0.13 -3.80 9.32
N ILE A 120 1.28 -3.40 8.76
CA ILE A 120 2.59 -3.88 9.23
C ILE A 120 2.86 -3.51 10.70
N PRO A 121 2.68 -2.25 11.14
CA PRO A 121 2.82 -1.89 12.55
C PRO A 121 1.91 -2.68 13.50
N ILE A 122 0.63 -2.86 13.15
CA ILE A 122 -0.31 -3.65 13.97
C ILE A 122 0.16 -5.09 14.09
N TYR A 123 0.53 -5.70 12.96
CA TYR A 123 1.07 -7.06 12.94
C TYR A 123 2.33 -7.18 13.80
N SER A 124 3.24 -6.21 13.73
CA SER A 124 4.45 -6.18 14.55
C SER A 124 4.15 -6.14 16.05
N ILE A 125 3.16 -5.34 16.48
CA ILE A 125 2.75 -5.28 17.89
C ILE A 125 2.17 -6.62 18.35
N ILE A 126 1.29 -7.23 17.54
CA ILE A 126 0.70 -8.54 17.85
C ILE A 126 1.80 -9.60 17.99
N MET A 127 2.74 -9.65 17.05
CA MET A 127 3.85 -10.60 17.09
C MET A 127 4.77 -10.38 18.30
N TRP A 128 5.01 -9.12 18.69
CA TRP A 128 5.75 -8.82 19.90
C TRP A 128 5.06 -9.35 21.16
N ILE A 129 3.74 -9.17 21.29
CA ILE A 129 2.95 -9.73 22.41
C ILE A 129 3.02 -11.25 22.41
N VAL A 130 2.80 -11.89 21.26
CA VAL A 130 2.85 -13.35 21.13
C VAL A 130 4.22 -13.90 21.54
N ASN A 131 5.30 -13.30 21.08
CA ASN A 131 6.66 -13.67 21.47
C ASN A 131 6.92 -13.44 22.97
N GLY A 132 6.37 -12.38 23.54
CA GLY A 132 6.40 -12.13 24.99
C GLY A 132 5.73 -13.27 25.77
N ILE A 133 4.55 -13.72 25.35
CA ILE A 133 3.84 -14.83 25.99
C ILE A 133 4.63 -16.14 25.85
N ILE A 134 5.13 -16.45 24.65
CA ILE A 134 5.91 -17.66 24.38
C ILE A 134 7.19 -17.70 25.23
N SER A 135 7.86 -16.56 25.43
CA SER A 135 9.07 -16.50 26.24
C SER A 135 8.82 -16.66 27.75
N LEU A 136 7.62 -16.37 28.25
CA LEU A 136 7.23 -16.58 29.65
C LEU A 136 6.79 -18.02 29.95
N LEU A 137 6.30 -18.76 28.95
CA LEU A 137 5.81 -20.14 29.13
C LEU A 137 6.84 -21.08 29.79
N PRO A 138 8.12 -21.12 29.37
CA PRO A 138 9.13 -21.98 29.97
C PRO A 138 9.42 -21.65 31.44
N ILE A 139 9.36 -20.36 31.80
CA ILE A 139 9.57 -19.90 33.17
C ILE A 139 8.43 -20.38 34.07
N LEU A 140 7.19 -20.23 33.61
CA LEU A 140 6.01 -20.72 34.32
C LEU A 140 6.01 -22.25 34.45
N ALA A 141 6.41 -22.97 33.39
CA ALA A 141 6.55 -24.41 33.40
C ALA A 141 7.65 -24.87 34.39
N GLY A 142 8.79 -24.18 34.41
CA GLY A 142 9.87 -24.44 35.37
C GLY A 142 9.44 -24.21 36.82
N LEU A 143 8.70 -23.11 37.08
CA LEU A 143 8.13 -22.81 38.39
C LEU A 143 7.12 -23.88 38.83
N ALA A 144 6.27 -24.36 37.93
CA ALA A 144 5.30 -25.41 38.20
C ALA A 144 5.96 -26.75 38.57
N ILE A 145 7.16 -27.04 38.05
CA ILE A 145 7.94 -28.25 38.41
C ILE A 145 8.65 -28.08 39.76
N ILE A 146 9.20 -26.89 40.03
CA ILE A 146 9.97 -26.63 41.26
C ILE A 146 9.04 -26.58 42.49
N MET A 147 7.85 -26.01 42.35
CA MET A 147 6.90 -25.82 43.46
C MET A 147 6.57 -27.13 44.23
N PRO A 148 6.18 -28.25 43.57
CA PRO A 148 5.96 -29.52 44.25
C PRO A 148 7.22 -30.10 44.92
N ILE A 149 8.39 -29.93 44.31
CA ILE A 149 9.66 -30.44 44.87
C ILE A 149 9.99 -29.69 46.16
N VAL A 150 9.89 -28.36 46.15
CA VAL A 150 10.12 -27.53 47.34
C VAL A 150 9.08 -27.82 48.42
N PHE A 151 7.82 -28.05 48.03
CA PHE A 151 6.74 -28.38 48.97
C PHE A 151 6.93 -29.75 49.63
N ILE A 152 7.23 -30.79 48.86
CA ILE A 152 7.50 -32.15 49.36
C ILE A 152 8.79 -32.18 50.18
N GLY A 153 9.86 -31.52 49.71
CA GLY A 153 11.10 -31.38 50.46
C GLY A 153 10.91 -30.64 51.78
N GLY A 154 10.07 -29.60 51.80
CA GLY A 154 9.67 -28.89 53.01
C GLY A 154 8.91 -29.78 54.01
N LEU A 155 7.96 -30.59 53.52
CA LEU A 155 7.26 -31.58 54.34
C LEU A 155 8.24 -32.60 54.97
N PHE A 156 9.15 -33.16 54.19
CA PHE A 156 10.14 -34.12 54.72
C PHE A 156 11.13 -33.50 55.71
N SER A 157 11.48 -32.22 55.53
CA SER A 157 12.29 -31.47 56.49
C SER A 157 11.59 -31.34 57.85
N ILE A 158 10.30 -30.99 57.85
CA ILE A 158 9.50 -30.92 59.07
C ILE A 158 9.37 -32.30 59.73
N VAL A 159 9.10 -33.35 58.96
CA VAL A 159 9.01 -34.73 59.48
C VAL A 159 10.34 -35.15 60.11
N SER A 160 11.49 -34.88 59.46
CA SER A 160 12.81 -35.21 60.02
C SER A 160 13.10 -34.50 61.34
N ILE A 161 12.69 -33.23 61.48
CA ILE A 161 12.84 -32.46 62.73
C ILE A 161 12.00 -33.07 63.86
N VAL A 162 10.80 -33.56 63.55
CA VAL A 162 9.90 -34.17 64.55
C VAL A 162 10.39 -35.57 64.94
N VAL A 163 10.81 -36.38 63.97
CA VAL A 163 11.30 -37.75 64.22
C VAL A 163 12.66 -37.75 64.92
N GLY A 164 13.57 -36.80 64.62
CA GLY A 164 14.85 -36.68 65.30
C GLY A 164 14.80 -36.09 66.71
N ARG A 165 13.60 -35.76 67.22
CA ARG A 165 13.36 -35.27 68.59
C ARG A 165 12.69 -36.31 69.50
N LEU A 166 12.38 -37.51 68.99
CA LEU A 166 11.96 -38.69 69.75
C LEU A 166 13.17 -39.59 70.02
#